data_AF-A0A1G3M0D6-F1
#
_entry.id   AF-A0A1G3M0D6-F1
#
_cell.length_a   1.000
_cell.length_b   1.000
_cell.length_c   1.000
_cell.angle_alpha   90.00
_cell.angle_beta   90.00
_cell.angle_gamma   90.00
#
_symmetry.space_group_name_H-M   'P 1'
#
loop_
_entity.id
_entity.type
_entity.pdbx_description
1 polymer ?
#
loop_
_entity_poly.entity_id
_entity_poly.type
_entity_poly.pdbx_seq_one_letter_code
_entity_poly.pdbx_strand_id
1 'polypeptide(L)'
;MLPSIGNLVTAIQRFLIGTRAFTSGAIAIGTTKSKVKTASIINFCIDGIMYVKAATDDLFVFTDLTVQAANTTKYYLLGLDSSGAATITPGTSTALPDCPAGVCPVGYLKIVTTAAFTPATTLLDAAGITTTYVNLSCAPTALA
;
A
#
# COMPACT_ATOMS: atom_id res chain seq x y z
N MET A 1 -25.72 21.14 -12.86
CA MET A 1 -26.18 20.92 -11.47
C MET A 1 -24.99 20.54 -10.62
N LEU A 2 -24.74 21.27 -9.53
CA LEU A 2 -23.73 20.87 -8.56
C LEU A 2 -24.22 19.62 -7.81
N PRO A 3 -23.37 18.60 -7.58
CA PRO A 3 -23.75 17.47 -6.74
C PRO A 3 -24.12 17.97 -5.34
N SER A 4 -25.35 17.67 -4.89
CA SER A 4 -25.79 18.02 -3.54
C SER A 4 -25.16 17.07 -2.51
N ILE A 5 -25.05 17.50 -1.26
CA ILE A 5 -24.56 16.65 -0.16
C ILE A 5 -25.42 15.37 0.01
N GLY A 6 -26.65 15.39 -0.51
CA GLY A 6 -27.54 14.24 -0.61
C GLY A 6 -27.05 13.13 -1.55
N ASN A 7 -26.10 13.40 -2.45
CA ASN A 7 -25.48 12.38 -3.32
C ASN A 7 -24.37 11.57 -2.60
N LEU A 8 -24.01 11.93 -1.35
CA LEU A 8 -23.03 11.25 -0.50
C LEU A 8 -23.68 10.33 0.55
N VAL A 9 -24.98 10.05 0.43
CA VAL A 9 -25.77 9.40 1.48
C VAL A 9 -25.63 7.88 1.53
N THR A 10 -25.10 7.23 0.48
CA THR A 10 -24.93 5.77 0.52
C THR A 10 -23.66 5.40 1.29
N ALA A 11 -23.75 4.40 2.17
CA ALA A 11 -22.60 3.87 2.91
C ALA A 11 -21.50 3.37 1.96
N ILE A 12 -21.89 2.85 0.79
CA ILE A 12 -20.97 2.38 -0.26
C ILE A 12 -20.19 3.54 -0.87
N GLN A 13 -20.82 4.68 -1.19
CA GLN A 13 -20.09 5.85 -1.71
C GLN A 13 -19.18 6.46 -0.65
N ARG A 14 -19.61 6.54 0.63
CA ARG A 14 -18.73 6.97 1.73
C ARG A 14 -17.58 6.02 1.96
N PHE A 15 -17.78 4.71 1.80
CA PHE A 15 -16.70 3.74 1.85
C PHE A 15 -15.74 3.90 0.66
N LEU A 16 -16.26 4.13 -0.55
CA LEU A 16 -15.45 4.28 -1.77
C LEU A 16 -14.67 5.60 -1.87
N ILE A 17 -15.21 6.71 -1.34
CA ILE A 17 -14.57 8.04 -1.40
C ILE A 17 -13.99 8.51 -0.06
N GLY A 18 -14.40 7.87 1.04
CA GLY A 18 -14.02 8.24 2.41
C GLY A 18 -12.73 7.59 2.86
N THR A 19 -12.25 6.54 2.19
CA THR A 19 -10.96 5.92 2.50
C THR A 19 -10.00 6.05 1.32
N ARG A 20 -9.10 7.05 1.37
CA ARG A 20 -8.15 7.33 0.29
C ARG A 20 -6.97 8.22 0.69
N ALA A 21 -5.86 8.08 -0.02
CA ALA A 21 -4.75 9.02 0.04
C ALA A 21 -4.95 10.18 -0.96
N PHE A 22 -4.61 11.39 -0.53
CA PHE A 22 -4.72 12.62 -1.33
C PHE A 22 -3.38 13.11 -1.85
N THR A 23 -2.28 12.74 -1.20
CA THR A 23 -0.93 13.09 -1.63
C THR A 23 -0.07 11.86 -1.83
N SER A 24 0.86 11.95 -2.77
CA SER A 24 1.88 10.93 -2.97
C SER A 24 2.83 10.89 -1.78
N GLY A 25 3.04 9.71 -1.21
CA GLY A 25 4.05 9.49 -0.17
C GLY A 25 5.47 9.40 -0.71
N ALA A 26 5.65 9.48 -2.03
CA ALA A 26 6.92 9.20 -2.70
C ALA A 26 7.52 7.87 -2.20
N ILE A 27 6.72 6.80 -2.30
CA ILE A 27 7.07 5.47 -1.80
C ILE A 27 8.33 4.96 -2.49
N ALA A 28 9.28 4.49 -1.67
CA ALA A 28 10.58 4.02 -2.13
C ALA A 28 11.17 3.01 -1.13
N ILE A 29 12.29 2.39 -1.51
CA ILE A 29 13.10 1.57 -0.60
C ILE A 29 13.57 2.37 0.62
N GLY A 30 13.48 1.76 1.80
CA GLY A 30 13.99 2.31 3.07
C GLY A 30 15.51 2.36 3.13
N THR A 31 16.07 3.00 4.16
CA THR A 31 17.51 2.86 4.43
C THR A 31 17.85 1.44 4.86
N THR A 32 16.98 0.80 5.65
CA THR A 32 16.99 -0.66 5.76
C THR A 32 16.37 -1.25 4.50
N LYS A 33 17.20 -1.79 3.63
CA LYS A 33 16.82 -2.20 2.28
C LYS A 33 15.78 -3.34 2.18
N SER A 34 15.44 -4.00 3.29
CA SER A 34 14.31 -4.96 3.35
C SER A 34 12.97 -4.29 3.72
N LYS A 35 12.95 -2.97 3.91
CA LYS A 35 11.78 -2.17 4.31
C LYS A 35 11.47 -1.09 3.27
N VAL A 36 10.31 -0.47 3.42
CA VAL A 36 9.83 0.58 2.51
C VAL A 36 9.55 1.85 3.30
N LYS A 37 9.90 2.99 2.72
CA LYS A 37 9.71 4.32 3.30
C LYS A 37 8.68 5.15 2.55
N THR A 38 8.35 6.26 3.19
CA THR A 38 7.68 7.41 2.55
C THR A 38 8.66 8.58 2.57
N ALA A 39 9.00 9.11 1.39
CA ALA A 39 9.90 10.27 1.27
C ALA A 39 9.14 11.61 1.31
N SER A 40 7.81 11.58 1.39
CA SER A 40 6.97 12.77 1.47
C SER A 40 5.78 12.53 2.40
N ILE A 41 5.20 13.63 2.89
CA ILE A 41 4.02 13.61 3.76
C ILE A 41 2.81 13.04 3.01
N ILE A 42 2.08 12.13 3.65
CA ILE A 42 0.82 11.60 3.13
C ILE A 42 -0.33 12.25 3.91
N ASN A 43 -1.20 12.96 3.20
CA ASN A 43 -2.53 13.30 3.69
C ASN A 43 -3.47 12.21 3.21
N PHE A 44 -4.19 11.59 4.13
CA PHE A 44 -5.09 10.49 3.83
C PHE A 44 -6.36 10.59 4.66
N CYS A 45 -7.33 9.76 4.32
CA CYS A 45 -8.60 9.71 5.00
C CYS A 45 -9.05 8.27 5.16
N ILE A 46 -9.72 7.99 6.27
CA ILE A 46 -10.37 6.72 6.56
C ILE A 46 -11.79 7.06 6.97
N ASP A 47 -12.77 6.49 6.28
CA ASP A 47 -14.21 6.70 6.51
C ASP A 47 -14.62 8.19 6.60
N GLY A 48 -13.93 9.07 5.88
CA GLY A 48 -14.22 10.51 5.85
C GLY A 48 -13.43 11.35 6.88
N ILE A 49 -12.66 10.73 7.77
CA ILE A 49 -11.82 11.43 8.75
C ILE A 49 -10.41 11.64 8.18
N MET A 50 -9.93 12.89 8.20
CA MET A 50 -8.61 13.27 7.70
C MET A 50 -7.50 12.93 8.71
N TYR A 51 -6.40 12.40 8.19
CA TYR A 51 -5.18 12.06 8.92
C TYR A 51 -3.95 12.52 8.13
N VAL A 52 -2.84 12.64 8.84
CA VAL A 52 -1.54 12.98 8.25
C VAL A 52 -0.47 12.02 8.75
N LYS A 53 0.36 11.53 7.82
CA LYS A 53 1.57 10.78 8.14
C LYS A 53 2.77 11.57 7.65
N ALA A 54 3.66 11.93 8.58
CA ALA A 54 4.93 12.53 8.23
C ALA A 54 5.79 11.54 7.42
N ALA A 55 6.64 12.07 6.54
CA ALA A 55 7.65 11.26 5.85
C ALA A 55 8.44 10.46 6.89
N THR A 56 8.44 9.14 6.73
CA THR A 56 9.02 8.22 7.70
C THR A 56 9.82 7.18 6.94
N ASP A 57 11.08 7.03 7.35
CA ASP A 57 11.94 5.97 6.86
C ASP A 57 11.58 4.63 7.49
N ASP A 58 11.82 3.52 6.78
CA ASP A 58 11.58 2.16 7.28
C ASP A 58 10.15 1.92 7.82
N LEU A 59 9.17 2.66 7.29
CA LEU A 59 7.80 2.69 7.77
C LEU A 59 7.07 1.36 7.59
N PHE A 60 7.16 0.76 6.40
CA PHE A 60 6.50 -0.52 6.12
C PHE A 60 7.49 -1.66 6.32
N VAL A 61 7.13 -2.54 7.26
CA VAL A 61 7.92 -3.70 7.64
C VAL A 61 7.14 -4.96 7.25
N PHE A 62 7.78 -5.84 6.48
CA PHE A 62 7.19 -7.14 6.17
C PHE A 62 7.08 -7.99 7.44
N THR A 63 5.89 -8.54 7.67
CA THR A 63 5.63 -9.55 8.70
C THR A 63 5.41 -10.94 8.09
N ASP A 64 5.08 -11.00 6.79
CA ASP A 64 5.01 -12.23 6.00
C ASP A 64 6.43 -12.76 5.75
N LEU A 65 6.72 -13.98 6.21
CA LEU A 65 8.00 -14.66 5.97
C LEU A 65 7.88 -15.76 4.91
N THR A 66 6.75 -15.83 4.20
CA THR A 66 6.55 -16.84 3.16
C THR A 66 7.46 -16.56 1.97
N VAL A 67 8.25 -17.58 1.59
CA VAL A 67 9.18 -17.49 0.48
C VAL A 67 8.41 -17.36 -0.83
N GLN A 68 8.67 -16.29 -1.57
CA GLN A 68 8.30 -16.18 -2.97
C GLN A 68 9.35 -16.91 -3.82
N ALA A 69 8.92 -17.92 -4.56
CA ALA A 69 9.79 -18.69 -5.43
C ALA A 69 10.42 -17.83 -6.54
N ALA A 70 11.55 -18.28 -7.09
CA ALA A 70 12.15 -17.66 -8.27
C ALA A 70 11.18 -17.69 -9.47
N ASN A 71 11.31 -16.72 -10.38
CA ASN A 71 10.51 -16.59 -11.60
C ASN A 71 9.01 -16.38 -11.33
N THR A 72 8.68 -15.71 -10.23
CA THR A 72 7.29 -15.37 -9.89
C THR A 72 7.12 -13.87 -9.69
N THR A 73 5.88 -13.42 -9.69
CA THR A 73 5.50 -12.06 -9.33
C THR A 73 4.58 -12.13 -8.12
N LYS A 74 4.68 -11.15 -7.20
CA LYS A 74 3.73 -10.97 -6.11
C LYS A 74 3.47 -9.48 -5.88
N TYR A 75 2.20 -9.13 -5.64
CA TYR A 75 1.79 -7.79 -5.29
C TYR A 75 1.59 -7.65 -3.78
N TYR A 76 1.89 -6.47 -3.24
CA TYR A 76 1.68 -6.15 -1.83
C TYR A 76 1.03 -4.78 -1.70
N LEU A 77 -0.11 -4.69 -1.04
CA LEU A 77 -0.75 -3.42 -0.73
C LEU A 77 -0.09 -2.78 0.49
N LEU A 78 0.18 -1.49 0.40
CA LEU A 78 0.69 -0.67 1.49
C LEU A 78 -0.45 0.19 2.02
N GLY A 79 -0.68 0.13 3.33
CA GLY A 79 -1.77 0.85 3.98
C GLY A 79 -1.36 1.52 5.29
N LEU A 80 -2.14 2.52 5.70
CA LEU A 80 -2.02 3.21 6.97
C LEU A 80 -3.33 3.14 7.76
N ASP A 81 -3.28 2.89 9.06
CA ASP A 81 -4.43 2.99 9.93
C ASP A 81 -4.63 4.42 10.51
N SER A 82 -5.65 4.61 11.34
CA SER A 82 -5.96 5.90 11.98
C SER A 82 -4.88 6.40 12.94
N SER A 83 -3.99 5.55 13.42
CA SER A 83 -2.81 5.92 14.23
C SER A 83 -1.59 6.24 13.35
N GLY A 84 -1.70 6.05 12.03
CA GLY A 84 -0.58 6.14 11.11
C GLY A 84 0.37 4.96 11.20
N ALA A 85 -0.06 3.82 11.76
CA ALA A 85 0.70 2.58 11.72
C ALA A 85 0.58 1.94 10.33
N ALA A 86 1.69 1.36 9.88
CA ALA A 86 1.81 0.85 8.52
C ALA A 86 1.47 -0.63 8.45
N THR A 87 0.75 -1.02 7.41
CA THR A 87 0.42 -2.42 7.11
C THR A 87 0.89 -2.80 5.73
N ILE A 88 1.39 -4.03 5.59
CA ILE A 88 1.63 -4.67 4.29
C ILE A 88 0.68 -5.85 4.18
N THR A 89 -0.18 -5.85 3.16
CA THR A 89 -1.10 -6.95 2.89
C THR A 89 -0.64 -7.68 1.61
N PRO A 90 -0.35 -8.99 1.67
CA PRO A 90 0.06 -9.74 0.49
C PRO A 90 -1.15 -10.00 -0.43
N GLY A 91 -0.95 -9.78 -1.73
CA GLY A 91 -1.86 -10.18 -2.79
C GLY A 91 -1.41 -11.45 -3.49
N THR A 92 -1.87 -11.61 -4.73
CA THR A 92 -1.53 -12.74 -5.60
C THR A 92 -0.45 -12.34 -6.61
N SER A 93 -0.19 -13.22 -7.59
CA SER A 93 0.71 -12.92 -8.71
C SER A 93 0.10 -12.00 -9.77
N THR A 94 -1.21 -11.77 -9.73
CA THR A 94 -1.94 -11.03 -10.76
C THR A 94 -2.78 -9.88 -10.20
N ALA A 95 -3.05 -9.86 -8.89
CA ALA A 95 -3.93 -8.89 -8.27
C ALA A 95 -3.40 -8.36 -6.93
N LEU A 96 -3.73 -7.10 -6.66
CA LEU A 96 -3.65 -6.55 -5.31
C LEU A 96 -4.71 -7.22 -4.42
N PRO A 97 -4.44 -7.40 -3.12
CA PRO A 97 -5.46 -7.81 -2.19
C PRO A 97 -6.47 -6.66 -1.98
N ASP A 98 -7.63 -7.01 -1.45
CA ASP A 98 -8.57 -6.02 -0.94
C ASP A 98 -7.94 -5.21 0.20
N CYS A 99 -8.33 -3.95 0.31
CA CYS A 99 -7.85 -3.11 1.39
C CYS A 99 -8.48 -3.55 2.72
N PRO A 100 -7.69 -3.84 3.78
CA PRO A 100 -8.22 -4.19 5.08
C PRO A 100 -9.13 -3.09 5.65
N ALA A 101 -10.15 -3.48 6.42
CA ALA A 101 -11.03 -2.54 7.10
C ALA A 101 -10.24 -1.64 8.06
N GLY A 102 -10.59 -0.34 8.11
CA GLY A 102 -9.91 0.65 8.96
C GLY A 102 -8.51 1.06 8.49
N VAL A 103 -8.11 0.63 7.29
CA VAL A 103 -6.82 0.97 6.68
C VAL A 103 -7.06 1.76 5.40
N CYS A 104 -6.31 2.84 5.21
CA CYS A 104 -6.26 3.57 3.97
C CYS A 104 -5.13 3.03 3.08
N PRO A 105 -5.40 2.67 1.81
CA PRO A 105 -4.33 2.31 0.88
C PRO A 105 -3.56 3.57 0.50
N VAL A 106 -2.23 3.48 0.49
CA VAL A 106 -1.34 4.58 0.12
C VAL A 106 -0.40 4.24 -1.03
N GLY A 107 -0.26 2.95 -1.33
CA GLY A 107 0.52 2.47 -2.46
C GLY A 107 0.55 0.97 -2.56
N TYR A 108 1.37 0.48 -3.49
CA TYR A 108 1.68 -0.94 -3.59
C TYR A 108 3.13 -1.20 -4.01
N LEU A 109 3.54 -2.44 -3.73
CA LEU A 109 4.78 -3.03 -4.22
C LEU A 109 4.44 -4.14 -5.22
N LYS A 110 5.18 -4.18 -6.32
CA LYS A 110 5.25 -5.35 -7.19
C LYS A 110 6.66 -5.91 -7.10
N ILE A 111 6.79 -7.16 -6.68
CA ILE A 111 8.07 -7.85 -6.60
C ILE A 111 8.10 -8.92 -7.68
N VAL A 112 8.98 -8.75 -8.66
CA VAL A 112 9.28 -9.74 -9.70
C VAL A 112 10.62 -10.37 -9.37
N THR A 113 10.67 -11.69 -9.37
CA THR A 113 11.84 -12.46 -8.93
C THR A 113 12.44 -13.29 -10.05
N THR A 114 13.78 -13.34 -10.13
CA THR A 114 14.54 -14.40 -10.82
C THR A 114 15.35 -15.25 -9.84
N ALA A 115 15.40 -14.86 -8.56
CA ALA A 115 15.91 -15.63 -7.43
C ALA A 115 14.85 -15.69 -6.31
N ALA A 116 14.93 -16.65 -5.38
CA ALA A 116 13.96 -16.72 -4.29
C ALA A 116 14.00 -15.44 -3.42
N PHE A 117 12.82 -14.92 -3.08
CA PHE A 117 12.65 -13.74 -2.24
C PHE A 117 11.96 -14.14 -0.94
N THR A 118 12.60 -13.88 0.18
CA THR A 118 11.98 -14.02 1.51
C THR A 118 11.72 -12.62 2.05
N PRO A 119 10.46 -12.20 2.19
CA PRO A 119 10.18 -10.87 2.72
C PRO A 119 10.78 -10.71 4.14
N ALA A 120 11.01 -9.45 4.53
CA ALA A 120 11.74 -9.02 5.74
C ALA A 120 13.25 -9.31 5.77
N THR A 121 13.75 -10.34 5.08
CA THR A 121 15.17 -10.74 5.13
C THR A 121 15.92 -10.47 3.82
N THR A 122 15.30 -10.74 2.66
CA THR A 122 15.88 -10.39 1.36
C THR A 122 15.75 -8.88 1.11
N LEU A 123 16.81 -8.27 0.59
CA LEU A 123 16.80 -6.85 0.24
C LEU A 123 15.96 -6.61 -1.02
N LEU A 124 15.23 -5.49 -1.07
CA LEU A 124 14.35 -5.15 -2.19
C LEU A 124 15.12 -4.75 -3.47
N ASP A 125 16.42 -4.52 -3.35
CA ASP A 125 17.38 -4.25 -4.44
C ASP A 125 18.41 -5.37 -4.61
N ALA A 126 18.18 -6.55 -4.00
CA ALA A 126 19.05 -7.70 -4.18
C ALA A 126 19.09 -8.15 -5.65
N ALA A 127 20.20 -8.78 -6.06
CA ALA A 127 20.32 -9.34 -7.40
C ALA A 127 19.19 -10.33 -7.70
N GLY A 128 18.53 -10.15 -8.84
CA GLY A 128 17.39 -10.96 -9.24
C GLY A 128 16.05 -10.55 -8.60
N ILE A 129 16.01 -9.45 -7.86
CA ILE A 129 14.79 -8.86 -7.32
C ILE A 129 14.54 -7.54 -8.03
N THR A 130 13.38 -7.41 -8.67
CA THR A 130 12.91 -6.14 -9.22
C THR A 130 11.67 -5.70 -8.47
N THR A 131 11.82 -4.62 -7.69
CA THR A 131 10.72 -4.02 -6.93
C THR A 131 10.21 -2.77 -7.62
N THR A 132 8.91 -2.72 -7.92
CA THR A 132 8.23 -1.52 -8.42
C THR A 132 7.40 -0.90 -7.30
N TYR A 133 7.51 0.42 -7.14
CA TYR A 133 6.78 1.20 -6.13
C TYR A 133 5.77 2.10 -6.83
N VAL A 134 4.50 2.05 -6.40
CA VAL A 134 3.45 2.91 -6.96
C VAL A 134 2.65 3.52 -5.82
N ASN A 135 2.40 4.82 -5.92
CA ASN A 135 1.53 5.54 -5.00
C ASN A 135 0.07 5.35 -5.45
N LEU A 136 -0.82 5.09 -4.51
CA LEU A 136 -2.24 4.90 -4.78
C LEU A 136 -3.04 5.96 -4.06
N SER A 137 -4.10 6.45 -4.71
CA SER A 137 -5.13 7.21 -4.01
C SER A 137 -6.16 6.27 -3.38
N CYS A 138 -6.61 5.26 -4.13
CA CYS A 138 -7.54 4.22 -3.67
C CYS A 138 -7.04 2.86 -4.17
N ALA A 139 -7.29 1.80 -3.41
CA ALA A 139 -7.01 0.45 -3.87
C ALA A 139 -7.95 0.13 -5.04
N PRO A 140 -7.46 -0.31 -6.20
CA PRO A 140 -8.33 -0.86 -7.22
C PRO A 140 -8.95 -2.14 -6.65
N THR A 141 -10.28 -2.20 -6.61
CA THR A 141 -10.97 -3.46 -6.29
C THR A 141 -10.62 -4.45 -7.40
N ALA A 142 -10.34 -5.71 -7.04
CA ALA A 142 -10.49 -6.76 -8.03
C ALA A 142 -11.96 -6.75 -8.44
N LEU A 143 -12.26 -6.47 -9.71
CA LEU A 143 -13.59 -6.74 -10.26
C LEU A 143 -13.80 -8.24 -10.13
N ALA A 144 -14.73 -8.65 -9.26
CA ALA A 144 -15.26 -10.01 -9.24
C ALA A 144 -16.13 -10.24 -10.49
#